data_AF-A0A956A1J6-F1
#
_entry.id   AF-A0A956A1J6-F1
#
_cell.length_a   1.000
_cell.length_b   1.000
_cell.length_c   1.000
_cell.angle_alpha   90.00
_cell.angle_beta   90.00
_cell.angle_gamma   90.00
#
_symmetry.space_group_name_H-M   'P 1'
#
loop_
_entity.id
_entity.type
_entity.pdbx_description
1 polymer ?
#
loop_
_entity_poly.entity_id
_entity_poly.type
_entity_poly.pdbx_seq_one_letter_code
_entity_poly.pdbx_strand_id
1 'polypeptide(L)'
;MKISVRSAALDAAKADVVAIPLASQGAADGATGSRRGAARAKASAKAKAAVNGAKPVLSPAARAFDRSLGGAIADVVARGEFAASAGEALVLYPAPASKRARAAAARPARVVLVGMGDAKDVDAHAL
;
A
#
# COMPACT_ATOMS: atom_id res chain seq x y z
N MET A 1 13.36 -3.84 -22.47
CA MET A 1 13.40 -3.88 -20.98
C MET A 1 14.05 -5.18 -20.56
N LYS A 2 15.02 -5.14 -19.64
CA LYS A 2 15.67 -6.36 -19.11
C LYS A 2 14.99 -6.75 -17.80
N ILE A 3 14.55 -7.99 -17.68
CA ILE A 3 13.90 -8.52 -16.48
C ILE A 3 14.85 -9.53 -15.84
N SER A 4 15.04 -9.42 -14.52
CA SER A 4 15.81 -10.39 -13.74
C SER A 4 15.07 -10.69 -12.44
N VAL A 5 15.01 -11.97 -12.06
CA VAL A 5 14.42 -12.41 -10.80
C VAL A 5 15.53 -12.59 -9.77
N ARG A 6 15.27 -12.14 -8.53
CA ARG A 6 16.21 -12.26 -7.41
C ARG A 6 15.43 -12.67 -6.17
N SER A 7 16.04 -13.52 -5.34
CA SER A 7 15.58 -13.81 -3.98
C SER A 7 16.49 -13.08 -3.00
N ALA A 8 16.04 -11.92 -2.53
CA ALA A 8 16.75 -11.11 -1.56
C ALA A 8 15.75 -10.34 -0.71
N ALA A 9 16.17 -9.91 0.49
CA ALA A 9 15.38 -9.01 1.30
C ALA A 9 15.19 -7.65 0.59
N LEU A 10 14.03 -7.01 0.78
CA LEU A 10 13.66 -5.75 0.14
C LEU A 10 14.62 -4.60 0.45
N ASP A 11 15.16 -4.57 1.66
CA ASP A 11 16.14 -3.58 2.14
C ASP A 11 17.54 -3.80 1.55
N ALA A 12 17.84 -5.03 1.10
CA ALA A 12 19.08 -5.35 0.41
C ALA A 12 19.00 -5.10 -1.12
N ALA A 13 17.82 -4.77 -1.63
CA ALA A 13 17.63 -4.51 -3.05
C ALA A 13 18.32 -3.20 -3.46
N LYS A 14 19.38 -3.31 -4.27
CA LYS A 14 20.01 -2.17 -4.94
C LYS A 14 19.13 -1.69 -6.10
N ALA A 15 18.06 -0.98 -5.77
CA ALA A 15 17.10 -0.44 -6.73
C ALA A 15 16.85 1.04 -6.48
N ASP A 16 16.67 1.84 -7.54
CA ASP A 16 16.32 3.25 -7.38
C ASP A 16 14.93 3.44 -6.77
N VAL A 17 14.03 2.51 -7.09
CA VAL A 17 12.63 2.48 -6.67
C VAL A 17 12.27 1.07 -6.23
N VAL A 18 11.60 0.96 -5.09
CA VAL A 18 10.96 -0.28 -4.65
C VAL A 18 9.44 -0.10 -4.73
N ALA A 19 8.78 -0.94 -5.52
CA ALA A 19 7.33 -0.99 -5.59
C ALA A 19 6.79 -2.03 -4.60
N ILE A 20 5.81 -1.64 -3.78
CA ILE A 20 5.20 -2.47 -2.75
C ILE A 20 3.70 -2.54 -3.05
N PRO A 21 3.21 -3.71 -3.47
CA PRO A 21 1.78 -3.92 -3.60
C PRO A 21 1.14 -3.99 -2.21
N LEU A 22 0.03 -3.27 -2.03
CA LEU A 22 -0.82 -3.35 -0.86
C LEU A 22 -2.24 -3.64 -1.33
N ALA A 23 -2.88 -4.61 -0.68
CA ALA A 23 -4.29 -4.91 -0.87
C ALA A 23 -5.09 -4.39 0.32
N SER A 24 -6.34 -4.01 0.08
CA SER A 24 -7.31 -3.73 1.14
C SER A 24 -7.90 -5.04 1.65
N GLN A 25 -7.99 -5.19 2.97
CA GLN A 25 -8.93 -6.16 3.53
C GLN A 25 -10.26 -5.45 3.71
N GLY A 26 -11.23 -5.78 2.85
CA GLY A 26 -12.62 -5.40 3.08
C GLY A 26 -13.09 -5.86 4.46
N ALA A 27 -14.00 -5.08 5.08
CA ALA A 27 -14.72 -5.57 6.25
C ALA A 27 -15.37 -6.91 5.90
N ALA A 28 -15.25 -7.91 6.77
CA ALA A 28 -15.80 -9.25 6.56
C ALA A 28 -17.23 -9.20 6.01
N ASP A 29 -17.53 -10.02 5.00
CA ASP A 29 -18.83 -10.07 4.35
C ASP A 29 -19.92 -10.37 5.39
N GLY A 30 -20.70 -9.35 5.71
CA GLY A 30 -21.71 -9.41 6.76
C GLY A 30 -22.75 -8.32 6.58
N ALA A 31 -23.24 -8.11 5.35
CA ALA A 31 -24.42 -7.29 5.12
C ALA A 31 -25.23 -7.82 3.94
N THR A 32 -26.00 -8.85 4.22
CA THR A 32 -27.17 -9.28 3.46
C THR A 32 -28.08 -8.07 3.19
N GLY A 33 -28.27 -7.75 1.90
CA GLY A 33 -29.33 -6.95 1.28
C GLY A 33 -30.05 -5.85 2.08
N SER A 34 -29.94 -4.60 1.62
CA SER A 34 -31.07 -3.66 1.67
C SER A 34 -31.09 -2.76 0.44
N ARG A 35 -32.03 -3.05 -0.47
CA ARG A 35 -32.38 -2.25 -1.66
C ARG A 35 -33.15 -0.98 -1.28
N ARG A 36 -32.61 -0.13 -0.41
CA ARG A 36 -33.20 1.18 -0.09
C ARG A 36 -32.10 2.24 -0.05
N GLY A 37 -31.77 2.79 -1.22
CA GLY A 37 -30.82 3.91 -1.24
C GLY A 37 -30.40 4.46 -2.61
N ALA A 38 -31.15 4.20 -3.68
CA ALA A 38 -30.84 4.73 -5.01
C ALA A 38 -31.07 6.25 -5.18
N ALA A 39 -31.24 7.01 -4.09
CA ALA A 39 -31.64 8.43 -4.14
C ALA A 39 -30.70 9.39 -3.38
N ARG A 40 -29.43 9.01 -3.14
CA ARG A 40 -28.42 9.92 -2.53
C ARG A 40 -27.16 10.07 -3.39
N ALA A 41 -27.31 9.98 -4.71
CA ALA A 41 -26.22 10.03 -5.68
C ALA A 41 -25.79 11.45 -6.11
N LYS A 42 -26.27 12.52 -5.47
CA LYS A 42 -25.85 13.90 -5.78
C LYS A 42 -25.76 14.76 -4.51
N ALA A 43 -24.69 14.60 -3.73
CA ALA A 43 -24.12 15.63 -2.85
C ALA A 43 -23.00 15.06 -1.94
N SER A 44 -21.85 14.69 -2.50
CA SER A 44 -20.57 14.69 -1.77
C SER A 44 -19.39 14.30 -2.66
N ALA A 45 -19.08 15.08 -3.69
CA ALA A 45 -17.80 14.98 -4.41
C ALA A 45 -16.59 15.48 -3.56
N LYS A 46 -16.81 15.72 -2.26
CA LYS A 46 -15.79 16.13 -1.27
C LYS A 46 -15.94 15.39 0.06
N ALA A 47 -16.57 14.21 0.05
CA ALA A 47 -16.40 13.21 1.10
C ALA A 47 -15.22 12.33 0.69
N LYS A 48 -14.05 12.76 1.15
CA LYS A 48 -12.82 11.99 1.35
C LYS A 48 -13.10 10.49 1.36
N ALA A 49 -12.38 9.75 0.50
CA ALA A 49 -12.44 8.31 0.31
C ALA A 49 -12.15 7.48 1.57
N ALA A 50 -13.02 7.59 2.58
CA ALA A 50 -13.29 6.50 3.52
C ALA A 50 -14.21 5.52 2.79
N VAL A 51 -13.69 4.87 1.76
CA VAL A 51 -14.37 3.76 1.11
C VAL A 51 -14.32 2.60 2.11
N ASN A 52 -15.46 2.37 2.77
CA ASN A 52 -15.87 1.13 3.42
C ASN A 52 -14.84 0.42 4.32
N GLY A 53 -14.31 1.07 5.36
CA GLY A 53 -13.65 0.37 6.49
C GLY A 53 -12.47 -0.56 6.12
N ALA A 54 -12.03 -0.54 4.87
CA ALA A 54 -11.06 -1.46 4.33
C ALA A 54 -9.68 -0.86 4.60
N LYS A 55 -8.86 -1.57 5.36
CA LYS A 55 -7.52 -1.11 5.75
C LYS A 55 -6.49 -1.75 4.83
N PRO A 56 -5.56 -0.96 4.24
CA PRO A 56 -4.41 -1.53 3.55
C PRO A 56 -3.65 -2.49 4.46
N VAL A 57 -3.31 -3.66 3.93
CA VAL A 57 -2.57 -4.68 4.67
C VAL A 57 -1.15 -4.79 4.12
N LEU A 58 -0.17 -4.55 4.98
CA LEU A 58 1.22 -4.80 4.66
C LEU A 58 1.54 -6.29 4.79
N SER A 59 2.09 -6.87 3.72
CA SER A 59 2.66 -8.21 3.73
C SER A 59 3.82 -8.32 4.74
N PRO A 60 4.21 -9.54 5.17
CA PRO A 60 5.35 -9.71 6.08
C PRO A 60 6.64 -9.04 5.57
N ALA A 61 6.90 -9.14 4.26
CA ALA A 61 8.06 -8.51 3.61
C ALA A 61 7.94 -6.98 3.63
N ALA A 62 6.76 -6.42 3.33
CA ALA A 62 6.50 -4.98 3.39
C ALA A 62 6.64 -4.43 4.82
N ARG A 63 6.20 -5.17 5.84
CA ARG A 63 6.39 -4.79 7.26
C ARG A 63 7.85 -4.80 7.69
N ALA A 64 8.62 -5.79 7.25
CA ALA A 64 10.05 -5.84 7.53
C ALA A 64 10.79 -4.65 6.90
N PHE A 65 10.44 -4.34 5.65
CA PHE A 65 10.97 -3.19 4.95
C PHE A 65 10.54 -1.86 5.58
N ASP A 66 9.26 -1.72 5.98
CA ASP A 66 8.77 -0.53 6.67
C ASP A 66 9.52 -0.21 7.97
N ARG A 67 9.90 -1.24 8.75
CA ARG A 67 10.78 -1.07 9.92
C ARG A 67 12.14 -0.45 9.55
N SER A 68 12.71 -0.83 8.40
CA SER A 68 13.95 -0.21 7.90
C SER A 68 13.78 1.26 7.50
N LEU A 69 12.55 1.67 7.16
CA LEU A 69 12.15 3.04 6.85
C LEU A 69 11.68 3.83 8.09
N GLY A 70 11.74 3.24 9.28
CA GLY A 70 11.26 3.87 10.51
C GLY A 70 9.73 3.97 10.61
N GLY A 71 8.97 3.12 9.91
CA GLY A 71 7.51 3.09 9.97
C GLY A 71 6.79 4.02 9.00
N ALA A 72 7.50 4.60 8.03
CA ALA A 72 6.96 5.60 7.11
C ALA A 72 5.75 5.11 6.29
N ILE A 73 5.71 3.83 5.91
CA ILE A 73 4.58 3.24 5.17
C ILE A 73 3.38 3.07 6.10
N ALA A 74 3.60 2.53 7.31
CA ALA A 74 2.54 2.38 8.30
C ALA A 74 1.93 3.74 8.69
N ASP A 75 2.75 4.78 8.82
CA ASP A 75 2.31 6.15 9.13
C ASP A 75 1.33 6.70 8.09
N VAL A 76 1.66 6.55 6.81
CA VAL A 76 0.85 7.03 5.69
C VAL A 76 -0.48 6.27 5.63
N VAL A 77 -0.43 4.95 5.83
CA VAL A 77 -1.63 4.10 5.92
C VAL A 77 -2.49 4.50 7.13
N ALA A 78 -1.88 4.74 8.29
CA ALA A 78 -2.59 5.13 9.51
C ALA A 78 -3.26 6.51 9.40
N ARG A 79 -2.65 7.44 8.65
CA ARG A 79 -3.23 8.76 8.32
C ARG A 79 -4.36 8.69 7.28
N GLY A 80 -4.55 7.53 6.64
CA GLY A 80 -5.51 7.36 5.56
C GLY A 80 -5.12 8.09 4.27
N GLU A 81 -3.82 8.31 4.06
CA GLU A 81 -3.28 8.93 2.84
C GLU A 81 -3.22 7.96 1.67
N PHE A 82 -3.36 6.65 1.94
CA PHE A 82 -3.37 5.59 0.95
C PHE A 82 -4.45 4.56 1.29
N ALA A 83 -5.38 4.29 0.36
CA ALA A 83 -6.50 3.37 0.58
C ALA A 83 -6.28 1.98 -0.04
N ALA A 84 -5.23 1.81 -0.83
CA ALA A 84 -4.93 0.59 -1.58
C ALA A 84 -6.00 0.20 -2.61
N SER A 85 -6.72 1.19 -3.15
CA SER A 85 -7.69 0.96 -4.25
C SER A 85 -6.96 0.49 -5.50
N ALA A 86 -7.59 -0.35 -6.32
CA ALA A 86 -6.97 -0.85 -7.56
C ALA A 86 -6.53 0.32 -8.47
N GLY A 87 -5.25 0.37 -8.81
CA GLY A 87 -4.66 1.42 -9.65
C GLY A 87 -4.27 2.70 -8.90
N GLU A 88 -4.51 2.78 -7.59
CA GLU A 88 -3.98 3.85 -6.74
C GLU A 88 -2.46 3.69 -6.61
N ALA A 89 -1.73 4.81 -6.65
CA ALA A 89 -0.29 4.81 -6.44
C ALA A 89 0.13 5.98 -5.56
N LEU A 90 1.02 5.71 -4.61
CA LEU A 90 1.61 6.74 -3.76
C LEU A 90 3.12 6.59 -3.71
N VAL A 91 3.83 7.68 -3.98
CA VAL A 91 5.29 7.70 -3.97
C VAL A 91 5.78 8.34 -2.68
N LEU A 92 6.52 7.57 -1.90
CA LEU A 92 7.19 8.02 -0.68
C LEU A 92 8.65 8.33 -0.97
N TYR A 93 9.13 9.41 -0.37
CA TYR A 93 10.54 9.80 -0.33
C TYR A 93 11.05 9.66 1.11
N PRO A 94 11.21 8.42 1.62
CA PRO A 94 11.56 8.22 3.02
C PRO A 94 12.93 8.83 3.30
N ALA A 95 12.98 9.74 4.28
CA ALA A 95 14.26 10.19 4.80
C ALA A 95 14.93 9.02 5.54
N PRO A 96 16.22 8.76 5.32
CA PRO A 96 16.92 7.72 6.06
C PRO A 96 16.85 8.04 7.56
N ALA A 97 16.55 7.02 8.37
CA ALA A 97 16.33 7.17 9.81
C ALA A 97 17.53 7.76 10.59
N SER A 98 18.73 7.80 10.01
CA SER A 98 19.90 8.46 10.59
C SER A 98 20.91 8.92 9.55
N LYS A 99 21.82 9.85 9.91
CA LYS A 99 22.97 10.24 9.06
C LYS A 99 23.88 9.05 8.72
N ARG A 100 24.02 8.09 9.64
CA ARG A 100 24.82 6.87 9.43
C ARG A 100 24.13 5.91 8.45
N ALA A 101 22.80 5.77 8.55
CA ALA A 101 21.99 5.05 7.56
C ALA A 101 22.00 5.75 6.20
N ARG A 102 22.01 7.10 6.16
CA ARG A 102 22.15 7.87 4.91
C ARG A 102 23.49 7.62 4.21
N ALA A 103 24.58 7.50 4.97
CA ALA A 103 25.92 7.22 4.45
C ALA A 103 26.10 5.75 4.02
N ALA A 104 25.40 4.82 4.65
CA ALA A 104 25.40 3.40 4.32
C ALA A 104 24.33 3.00 3.29
N ALA A 105 23.33 3.85 3.02
CA ALA A 105 22.21 3.55 2.16
C ALA A 105 22.64 3.51 0.69
N ALA A 106 22.96 2.31 0.22
CA ALA A 106 22.56 1.91 -1.12
C ALA A 106 21.02 1.84 -1.13
N ARG A 107 20.40 2.99 -1.38
CA ARG A 107 18.98 3.27 -1.69
C ARG A 107 18.09 2.03 -1.96
N PRO A 108 16.80 2.14 -1.58
CA PRO A 108 15.90 2.83 -2.52
C PRO A 108 15.64 4.30 -2.17
N ALA A 109 15.68 5.15 -3.20
CA ALA A 109 15.43 6.58 -3.07
C ALA A 109 13.94 6.89 -2.90
N ARG A 110 13.11 5.96 -3.39
CA ARG A 110 11.67 6.11 -3.54
C ARG A 110 11.01 4.78 -3.28
N VAL A 111 9.89 4.83 -2.59
CA VAL A 111 9.00 3.68 -2.40
C VAL A 111 7.70 4.00 -3.10
N VAL A 112 7.23 3.10 -3.96
CA VAL A 112 5.94 3.25 -4.63
C VAL A 112 4.98 2.25 -4.01
N LEU A 113 3.97 2.73 -3.31
CA LEU A 113 2.85 1.91 -2.88
C LEU A 113 1.90 1.76 -4.07
N VAL A 114 1.51 0.52 -4.37
CA VAL A 114 0.59 0.20 -5.46
C VAL A 114 -0.65 -0.46 -4.87
N GLY A 115 -1.81 0.15 -5.12
CA GLY A 115 -3.08 -0.34 -4.63
C GLY A 115 -3.57 -1.47 -5.52
N MET A 116 -3.80 -2.62 -4.90
CA MET A 116 -4.23 -3.84 -5.59
C MET A 116 -5.75 -4.03 -5.53
N GLY A 117 -6.48 -3.19 -4.80
CA GLY A 117 -7.88 -3.41 -4.47
C GLY A 117 -8.04 -4.47 -3.38
N ASP A 118 -9.21 -5.11 -3.34
CA ASP A 118 -9.53 -6.06 -2.28
C ASP A 118 -8.72 -7.35 -2.41
N ALA A 119 -8.14 -7.79 -1.29
CA ALA A 119 -7.27 -8.97 -1.24
C ALA A 119 -7.95 -10.23 -1.80
N LYS A 120 -9.28 -10.34 -1.63
CA LYS A 120 -10.09 -11.46 -2.15
C LYS A 120 -10.04 -11.55 -3.68
N ASP A 121 -9.99 -10.42 -4.37
CA ASP A 121 -9.97 -10.35 -5.83
C ASP A 121 -8.56 -10.61 -6.39
N VAL A 122 -7.53 -10.30 -5.61
CA VAL A 122 -6.12 -10.53 -5.97
C VAL A 122 -5.76 -12.01 -5.84
N ASP A 123 -6.20 -12.68 -4.77
CA ASP A 123 -5.95 -14.10 -4.55
C ASP A 123 -6.72 -14.99 -5.54
N ALA A 124 -7.87 -14.52 -6.06
CA ALA A 124 -8.69 -15.26 -7.03
C ALA A 124 -8.00 -15.47 -8.40
N HIS A 125 -6.92 -14.74 -8.68
CA HIS A 125 -6.14 -14.86 -9.92
C HIS A 125 -4.74 -15.45 -9.71
N ALA A 126 -4.42 -15.95 -8.50
CA ALA A 126 -3.11 -16.52 -8.15
C ALA A 126 -3.01 -18.05 -8.34
N LEU A 127 -3.97 -18.68 -9.04
CA LEU A 127 -4.00 -20.11 -9.37
C LEU A 127 -3.91 -20.35 -10.88
#